data_AF-A0A2P2LCH7-F1
#
_entry.id   AF-A0A2P2LCH7-F1
#
_cell.length_a   1.000
_cell.length_b   1.000
_cell.length_c   1.000
_cell.angle_alpha   90.00
_cell.angle_beta   90.00
_cell.angle_gamma   90.00
#
_symmetry.space_group_name_H-M   'P 1'
#
loop_
_entity.id
_entity.type
_entity.pdbx_description
1 polymer ?
#
loop_
_entity_poly.entity_id
_entity_poly.type
_entity_poly.pdbx_seq_one_letter_code
_entity_poly.pdbx_strand_id
1 'polypeptide(L)'
;MEVDKEMEQELEWLEAQKIALSLDLVGAAKEQLLFLAAVDRNRFLYEGPALDRAIYRYNAFWLPLLARHSESPVSEGPLVVPLDCEWVWHCHRLNPVRYKSDCEELYGRVLDNVNVVSSIKGTCRRQTVELWNRFYPEEPYDFDFRASSHDTSVELEKCTIYDLVSAVKRQSPFFYQVVNDGFVVRYVANVFPFSNA
;
A
#
# COMPACT_ATOMS: atom_id res chain seq x y z
N MET A 1 -10.49 -34.25 -27.07
CA MET A 1 -9.37 -33.77 -26.23
C MET A 1 -9.15 -32.27 -26.33
N GLU A 2 -9.04 -31.64 -27.53
CA GLU A 2 -9.01 -30.16 -27.64
C GLU A 2 -10.38 -29.51 -27.38
N VAL A 3 -11.45 -30.08 -27.96
CA VAL A 3 -12.84 -29.58 -27.81
C VAL A 3 -13.33 -29.58 -26.35
N ASP A 4 -12.92 -30.58 -25.55
CA ASP A 4 -13.28 -30.64 -24.12
C ASP A 4 -12.64 -29.50 -23.32
N LYS A 5 -11.43 -29.06 -23.74
CA LYS A 5 -10.67 -28.00 -23.05
C LYS A 5 -11.22 -26.61 -23.36
N GLU A 6 -11.64 -26.37 -24.59
CA GLU A 6 -12.29 -25.11 -24.98
C GLU A 6 -13.65 -24.95 -24.29
N MET A 7 -14.43 -26.03 -24.21
CA MET A 7 -15.72 -26.04 -23.52
C MET A 7 -15.57 -25.81 -22.01
N GLU A 8 -14.54 -26.38 -21.38
CA GLU A 8 -14.22 -26.15 -19.97
C GLU A 8 -13.83 -24.69 -19.71
N GLN A 9 -12.99 -24.09 -20.56
CA GLN A 9 -12.62 -22.68 -20.48
C GLN A 9 -13.81 -21.73 -20.65
N GLU A 10 -14.73 -22.05 -21.57
CA GLU A 10 -15.95 -21.26 -21.79
C GLU A 10 -16.89 -21.33 -20.57
N LEU A 11 -16.98 -22.49 -19.92
CA LEU A 11 -17.73 -22.65 -18.67
C LEU A 11 -17.09 -21.85 -17.53
N GLU A 12 -15.77 -21.95 -17.35
CA GLU A 12 -15.03 -21.17 -16.36
C GLU A 12 -15.18 -19.66 -16.60
N TRP A 13 -15.14 -19.22 -17.85
CA TRP A 13 -15.39 -17.83 -18.22
C TRP A 13 -16.80 -17.39 -17.82
N LEU A 14 -17.83 -18.17 -18.14
CA LEU A 14 -19.21 -17.86 -17.78
C LEU A 14 -19.43 -17.82 -16.27
N GLU A 15 -18.77 -18.69 -15.51
CA GLU A 15 -18.78 -18.63 -14.04
C GLU A 15 -18.05 -17.39 -13.52
N ALA A 16 -16.90 -17.04 -14.09
CA ALA A 16 -16.15 -15.85 -13.71
C ALA A 16 -16.95 -14.55 -13.97
N GLN A 17 -17.75 -14.50 -15.03
CA GLN A 17 -18.64 -13.36 -15.33
C GLN A 17 -19.76 -13.18 -14.28
N LYS A 18 -20.08 -14.22 -13.50
CA LYS A 18 -21.07 -14.12 -12.41
C LYS A 18 -20.50 -13.50 -11.13
N ILE A 19 -19.19 -13.26 -11.07
CA ILE A 19 -18.55 -12.61 -9.92
C ILE A 19 -19.03 -11.16 -9.87
N ALA A 20 -19.96 -10.88 -8.97
CA ALA A 20 -20.43 -9.53 -8.71
C ALA A 20 -19.36 -8.73 -7.97
N LEU A 21 -18.85 -7.68 -8.60
CA LEU A 21 -17.90 -6.77 -7.99
C LEU A 21 -18.64 -5.57 -7.40
N SER A 22 -18.40 -5.29 -6.13
CA SER A 22 -18.95 -4.13 -5.42
C SER A 22 -18.14 -2.84 -5.64
N LEU A 23 -17.02 -2.92 -6.37
CA LEU A 23 -16.06 -1.84 -6.55
C LEU A 23 -16.01 -1.37 -8.00
N ASP A 24 -15.99 -0.05 -8.21
CA ASP A 24 -15.65 0.53 -9.50
C ASP A 24 -14.17 0.24 -9.82
N LEU A 25 -13.95 -0.79 -10.63
CA LEU A 25 -12.60 -1.20 -11.05
C LEU A 25 -11.85 -0.11 -11.81
N VAL A 26 -12.55 0.69 -12.62
CA VAL A 26 -11.91 1.75 -13.42
C VAL A 26 -11.47 2.89 -12.51
N GLY A 27 -12.33 3.30 -11.58
CA GLY A 27 -11.99 4.25 -10.52
C GLY A 27 -10.83 3.76 -9.67
N ALA A 28 -10.90 2.53 -9.17
CA ALA A 28 -9.86 1.92 -8.34
C ALA A 28 -8.52 1.81 -9.08
N ALA A 29 -8.52 1.45 -10.36
CA ALA A 29 -7.30 1.40 -11.17
C ALA A 29 -6.66 2.78 -11.36
N LYS A 30 -7.47 3.83 -11.57
CA LYS A 30 -6.96 5.21 -11.64
C LYS A 30 -6.37 5.65 -10.31
N GLU A 31 -7.04 5.39 -9.20
CA GLU A 31 -6.54 5.68 -7.86
C GLU A 31 -5.22 4.95 -7.58
N GLN A 32 -5.11 3.67 -7.97
CA GLN A 32 -3.89 2.89 -7.88
C GLN A 32 -2.75 3.52 -8.69
N LEU A 33 -3.00 3.97 -9.92
CA LEU A 33 -1.99 4.66 -10.73
C LEU A 33 -1.54 5.99 -10.11
N LEU A 34 -2.47 6.77 -9.55
CA LEU A 34 -2.13 8.01 -8.84
C LEU A 34 -1.24 7.73 -7.62
N PHE A 35 -1.56 6.68 -6.85
CA PHE A 35 -0.78 6.25 -5.70
C PHE A 35 0.63 5.83 -6.11
N LEU A 36 0.76 4.96 -7.12
CA LEU A 36 2.05 4.53 -7.64
C LEU A 36 2.89 5.69 -8.19
N ALA A 37 2.25 6.67 -8.85
CA ALA A 37 2.93 7.89 -9.29
C ALA A 37 3.45 8.73 -8.12
N ALA A 38 2.74 8.77 -6.99
CA ALA A 38 3.20 9.45 -5.78
C ALA A 38 4.39 8.73 -5.15
N VAL A 39 4.38 7.39 -5.13
CA VAL A 39 5.54 6.60 -4.69
C VAL A 39 6.74 6.81 -5.63
N ASP A 40 6.53 6.83 -6.96
CA ASP A 40 7.63 7.05 -7.91
C ASP A 40 8.26 8.45 -7.80
N ARG A 41 7.52 9.47 -7.37
CA ARG A 41 8.11 10.79 -7.03
C ARG A 41 9.01 10.73 -5.77
N ASN A 42 8.89 9.67 -4.99
CA ASN A 42 9.61 9.42 -3.74
C ASN A 42 10.47 8.14 -3.87
N ARG A 43 11.27 8.01 -4.94
CA ARG A 43 12.08 6.80 -5.25
C ARG A 43 13.01 6.32 -4.14
N PHE A 44 13.31 7.16 -3.14
CA PHE A 44 14.03 6.72 -1.94
C PHE A 44 13.28 5.62 -1.16
N LEU A 45 11.97 5.44 -1.39
CA LEU A 45 11.18 4.34 -0.83
C LEU A 45 11.37 3.00 -1.57
N TYR A 46 12.13 2.95 -2.66
CA TYR A 46 12.37 1.69 -3.39
C TYR A 46 13.46 0.83 -2.78
N GLU A 47 14.43 1.43 -2.10
CA GLU A 47 15.55 0.73 -1.47
C GLU A 47 16.34 1.62 -0.51
N GLY A 48 17.22 1.00 0.28
CA GLY A 48 18.14 1.68 1.18
C GLY A 48 17.48 2.14 2.49
N PRO A 49 18.17 3.02 3.25
CA PRO A 49 17.79 3.36 4.62
C PRO A 49 16.39 3.94 4.77
N ALA A 50 15.90 4.65 3.75
CA ALA A 50 14.55 5.22 3.78
C ALA A 50 13.48 4.12 3.66
N LEU A 51 13.69 3.08 2.85
CA LEU A 51 12.83 1.91 2.82
C LEU A 51 12.90 1.15 4.16
N ASP A 52 14.09 0.97 4.72
CA ASP A 52 14.25 0.28 6.02
C ASP A 52 13.48 1.01 7.14
N ARG A 53 13.54 2.34 7.16
CA ARG A 53 12.76 3.18 8.09
C ARG A 53 11.25 3.12 7.82
N ALA A 54 10.82 3.05 6.57
CA ALA A 54 9.41 2.86 6.21
C ALA A 54 8.89 1.48 6.68
N ILE A 55 9.68 0.41 6.49
CA ILE A 55 9.35 -0.94 6.98
C ILE A 55 9.26 -0.96 8.50
N TYR A 56 10.20 -0.29 9.18
CA TYR A 56 10.15 -0.13 10.63
C TYR A 56 8.87 0.59 11.07
N ARG A 57 8.54 1.74 10.47
CA ARG A 57 7.34 2.52 10.81
C ARG A 57 6.05 1.76 10.53
N TYR A 58 6.01 1.02 9.43
CA TYR A 58 4.90 0.15 9.08
C TYR A 58 4.64 -0.91 10.17
N ASN A 59 5.69 -1.61 10.59
CA ASN A 59 5.58 -2.70 11.57
C ASN A 59 5.35 -2.19 13.01
N ALA A 60 6.08 -1.16 13.43
CA ALA A 60 6.10 -0.69 14.82
C ALA A 60 4.92 0.23 15.17
N PHE A 61 4.39 0.99 14.20
CA PHE A 61 3.39 2.03 14.46
C PHE A 61 2.11 1.85 13.66
N TRP A 62 2.22 1.67 12.34
CA TRP A 62 1.03 1.61 11.49
C TRP A 62 0.17 0.36 11.75
N LEU A 63 0.75 -0.84 11.70
CA LEU A 63 -0.01 -2.07 11.93
C LEU A 63 -0.65 -2.14 13.33
N PRO A 64 0.05 -1.82 14.44
CA PRO A 64 -0.58 -1.76 15.76
C PRO A 64 -1.71 -0.71 15.85
N LEU A 65 -1.54 0.47 15.22
CA LEU A 65 -2.59 1.48 15.17
C LEU A 65 -3.83 0.98 14.42
N LEU A 66 -3.61 0.35 13.26
CA LEU A 66 -4.67 -0.21 12.43
C LEU A 66 -5.41 -1.33 13.18
N ALA A 67 -4.68 -2.26 13.81
CA ALA A 67 -5.26 -3.32 14.61
C ALA A 67 -6.21 -2.75 15.68
N ARG A 68 -5.76 -1.77 16.46
CA ARG A 68 -6.58 -1.15 17.50
C ARG A 68 -7.83 -0.47 16.94
N HIS A 69 -7.71 0.23 15.81
CA HIS A 69 -8.85 0.84 15.15
C HIS A 69 -9.86 -0.18 14.62
N SER A 70 -9.42 -1.34 14.13
CA SER A 70 -10.31 -2.42 13.69
C SER A 70 -11.05 -3.11 14.84
N GLU A 71 -10.46 -3.17 16.05
CA GLU A 71 -11.09 -3.74 17.25
C GLU A 71 -12.15 -2.80 17.85
N SER A 72 -11.77 -1.53 17.99
CA SER A 72 -12.61 -0.50 18.56
C SER A 72 -12.31 0.80 17.82
N PRO A 73 -13.25 1.33 17.01
CA PRO A 73 -13.02 2.54 16.24
C PRO A 73 -12.56 3.70 17.13
N VAL A 74 -11.27 4.00 17.11
CA VAL A 74 -10.65 5.08 17.88
C VAL A 74 -10.91 6.46 17.24
N SER A 75 -11.47 6.47 16.02
CA SER A 75 -11.82 7.65 15.22
C SER A 75 -13.24 7.51 14.68
N GLU A 76 -13.96 8.63 14.58
CA GLU A 76 -15.28 8.69 13.94
C GLU A 76 -15.19 8.64 12.40
N GLY A 77 -14.02 8.93 11.81
CA GLY A 77 -13.76 8.94 10.38
C GLY A 77 -12.64 8.00 9.95
N PRO A 78 -12.43 7.81 8.63
CA PRO A 78 -11.43 6.89 8.12
C PRO A 78 -10.01 7.33 8.50
N LEU A 79 -9.13 6.36 8.75
CA LEU A 79 -7.72 6.63 8.95
C LEU A 79 -7.03 6.97 7.61
N VAL A 80 -6.13 7.94 7.63
CA VAL A 80 -5.26 8.27 6.50
C VAL A 80 -3.90 7.66 6.78
N VAL A 81 -3.47 6.72 5.94
CA VAL A 81 -2.16 6.06 6.10
C VAL A 81 -1.02 6.97 5.61
N PRO A 82 0.10 7.11 6.33
CA PRO A 82 1.30 7.78 5.81
C PRO A 82 1.82 7.12 4.53
N LEU A 83 2.30 7.89 3.56
CA LEU A 83 2.68 7.38 2.22
C LEU A 83 3.73 6.25 2.27
N ASP A 84 4.71 6.36 3.15
CA ASP A 84 5.76 5.37 3.37
C ASP A 84 5.21 4.04 3.89
N CYS A 85 4.37 4.11 4.93
CA CYS A 85 3.66 2.95 5.48
C CYS A 85 2.69 2.35 4.46
N GLU A 86 2.00 3.19 3.68
CA GLU A 86 1.06 2.78 2.63
C GLU A 86 1.75 1.96 1.55
N TRP A 87 2.96 2.38 1.14
CA TRP A 87 3.77 1.64 0.18
C TRP A 87 4.17 0.25 0.68
N VAL A 88 4.73 0.16 1.88
CA VAL A 88 5.11 -1.14 2.46
C VAL A 88 3.89 -2.04 2.63
N TRP A 89 2.78 -1.47 3.11
CA TRP A 89 1.53 -2.20 3.29
C TRP A 89 0.97 -2.72 1.96
N HIS A 90 1.00 -1.90 0.91
CA HIS A 90 0.62 -2.29 -0.44
C HIS A 90 1.44 -3.49 -0.92
N CYS A 91 2.77 -3.42 -0.83
CA CYS A 91 3.66 -4.52 -1.21
C CYS A 91 3.43 -5.80 -0.42
N HIS A 92 3.11 -5.69 0.88
CA HIS A 92 2.80 -6.84 1.71
C HIS A 92 1.49 -7.53 1.27
N ARG A 93 0.44 -6.74 1.01
CA ARG A 93 -0.88 -7.25 0.61
C ARG A 93 -0.89 -7.93 -0.77
N LEU A 94 0.09 -7.68 -1.62
CA LEU A 94 0.26 -8.37 -2.90
C LEU A 94 0.65 -9.85 -2.76
N ASN A 95 1.02 -10.30 -1.55
CA ASN A 95 1.07 -11.71 -1.19
C ASN A 95 -0.04 -12.03 -0.17
N PRO A 96 -1.30 -12.24 -0.62
CA PRO A 96 -2.45 -12.30 0.27
C PRO A 96 -2.40 -13.47 1.26
N VAL A 97 -1.81 -14.60 0.85
CA VAL A 97 -1.63 -15.76 1.73
C VAL A 97 -0.69 -15.41 2.88
N ARG A 98 0.47 -14.81 2.59
CA ARG A 98 1.42 -14.42 3.63
C ARG A 98 0.89 -13.29 4.50
N TYR A 99 0.27 -12.29 3.89
CA TYR A 99 -0.33 -11.17 4.61
C TYR A 99 -1.38 -11.63 5.63
N LYS A 100 -2.23 -12.57 5.23
CA LYS A 100 -3.22 -13.18 6.12
C LYS A 100 -2.54 -13.87 7.30
N SER A 101 -1.58 -14.77 7.06
CA SER A 101 -0.87 -15.48 8.12
C SER A 101 -0.19 -14.53 9.09
N ASP A 102 0.52 -13.52 8.59
CA ASP A 102 1.19 -12.52 9.43
C ASP A 102 0.21 -11.75 10.32
N CYS A 103 -0.94 -11.33 9.76
CA CYS A 103 -1.94 -10.61 10.56
C CYS A 103 -2.60 -11.52 11.61
N GLU A 104 -2.88 -12.78 11.26
CA GLU A 104 -3.45 -13.77 12.20
C GLU A 104 -2.46 -14.11 13.32
N GLU A 105 -1.18 -14.28 13.01
CA GLU A 105 -0.13 -14.56 14.00
C GLU A 105 0.10 -13.38 14.96
N LEU A 106 0.10 -12.15 14.46
CA LEU A 106 0.42 -10.95 15.26
C LEU A 106 -0.79 -10.34 15.98
N TYR A 107 -1.96 -10.37 15.34
CA TYR A 107 -3.15 -9.62 15.77
C TYR A 107 -4.42 -10.50 15.89
N GLY A 108 -4.31 -11.80 15.62
CA GLY A 108 -5.43 -12.74 15.73
C GLY A 108 -6.51 -12.59 14.66
N ARG A 109 -6.31 -11.75 13.65
CA ARG A 109 -7.26 -11.49 12.55
C ARG A 109 -6.56 -10.83 11.36
N VAL A 110 -7.20 -10.85 10.20
CA VAL A 110 -6.76 -10.07 9.04
C VAL A 110 -7.08 -8.59 9.26
N LEU A 111 -6.08 -7.73 9.07
CA LEU A 111 -6.28 -6.28 9.04
C LEU A 111 -6.68 -5.87 7.61
N ASP A 112 -7.91 -5.43 7.42
CA ASP A 112 -8.37 -4.97 6.11
C ASP A 112 -8.07 -3.48 5.89
N ASN A 113 -8.44 -2.98 4.70
CA ASN A 113 -8.37 -1.56 4.39
C ASN A 113 -9.73 -0.87 4.49
N VAL A 114 -10.68 -1.44 5.24
CA VAL A 114 -11.96 -0.80 5.48
C VAL A 114 -11.72 0.42 6.35
N ASN A 115 -12.33 1.56 5.98
CA ASN A 115 -12.12 2.85 6.63
C ASN A 115 -10.65 3.30 6.67
N VAL A 116 -9.81 2.85 5.74
CA VAL A 116 -8.49 3.44 5.50
C VAL A 116 -8.47 4.08 4.12
N VAL A 117 -8.03 5.33 4.07
CA VAL A 117 -7.89 6.09 2.83
C VAL A 117 -6.43 6.39 2.56
N SER A 118 -6.09 6.42 1.27
CA SER A 118 -4.76 6.78 0.82
C SER A 118 -4.43 8.23 1.14
N SER A 119 -3.16 8.48 1.47
CA SER A 119 -2.60 9.82 1.68
C SER A 119 -2.82 10.75 0.49
N ILE A 120 -2.96 10.21 -0.73
CA ILE A 120 -3.12 10.98 -1.97
C ILE A 120 -4.55 11.42 -2.27
N LYS A 121 -5.57 10.91 -1.55
CA LYS A 121 -6.99 11.22 -1.84
C LYS A 121 -7.44 12.61 -1.36
N GLY A 122 -6.55 13.41 -0.77
CA GLY A 122 -6.86 14.74 -0.27
C GLY A 122 -7.81 14.76 0.93
N THR A 123 -8.11 13.59 1.52
CA THR A 123 -8.93 13.48 2.73
C THR A 123 -8.22 14.15 3.91
N CYS A 124 -9.01 14.72 4.83
CA CYS A 124 -8.47 15.35 6.03
C CYS A 124 -7.75 14.32 6.91
N ARG A 125 -6.41 14.39 6.97
CA ARG A 125 -5.59 13.51 7.83
C ARG A 125 -5.53 13.91 9.30
N ARG A 126 -6.22 14.99 9.70
CA ARG A 126 -6.11 15.59 11.04
C ARG A 126 -6.35 14.57 12.15
N GLN A 127 -7.42 13.79 12.06
CA GLN A 127 -7.77 12.77 13.06
C GLN A 127 -6.68 11.71 13.21
N THR A 128 -6.14 11.21 12.08
CA THR A 128 -5.07 10.20 12.13
C THR A 128 -3.78 10.77 12.69
N VAL A 129 -3.44 12.02 12.36
CA VAL A 129 -2.27 12.72 12.92
C VAL A 129 -2.43 12.92 14.43
N GLU A 130 -3.62 13.30 14.91
CA GLU A 130 -3.91 13.45 16.33
C GLU A 130 -3.77 12.12 17.08
N LEU A 131 -4.31 11.03 16.52
CA LEU A 131 -4.15 9.68 17.08
C LEU A 131 -2.69 9.23 17.08
N TRP A 132 -1.98 9.46 15.98
CA TRP A 132 -0.57 9.12 15.85
C TRP A 132 0.27 9.83 16.92
N ASN A 133 0.13 11.15 17.05
CA ASN A 133 0.86 11.94 18.04
C ASN A 133 0.50 11.56 19.48
N ARG A 134 -0.74 11.10 19.71
CA ARG A 134 -1.18 10.61 21.04
C ARG A 134 -0.52 9.28 21.41
N PHE A 135 -0.36 8.36 20.47
CA PHE A 135 0.20 7.03 20.74
C PHE A 135 1.71 6.96 20.58
N TYR A 136 2.27 7.79 19.69
CA TYR A 136 3.67 7.78 19.30
C TYR A 136 4.22 9.22 19.30
N PRO A 137 4.29 9.89 20.46
CA PRO A 137 4.70 11.30 20.55
C PRO A 137 6.15 11.53 20.08
N GLU A 138 6.98 10.49 20.10
CA GLU A 138 8.38 10.54 19.65
C GLU A 138 8.54 10.30 18.14
N GLU A 139 7.49 9.81 17.47
CA GLU A 139 7.51 9.50 16.04
C GLU A 139 6.63 10.50 15.27
N PRO A 140 7.19 11.36 14.42
CA PRO A 140 6.37 12.29 13.64
C PRO A 140 5.54 11.54 12.59
N TYR A 141 4.27 11.95 12.40
CA TYR A 141 3.42 11.37 11.35
C TYR A 141 4.01 11.59 9.95
N ASP A 142 4.34 12.85 9.63
CA ASP A 142 5.04 13.23 8.39
C ASP A 142 6.56 13.14 8.64
N PHE A 143 7.22 12.12 8.11
CA PHE A 143 8.67 11.92 8.27
C PHE A 143 9.44 12.40 7.04
N ASP A 144 10.39 13.31 7.24
CA ASP A 144 11.26 13.78 6.16
C ASP A 144 12.48 12.87 5.99
N PHE A 145 12.36 11.93 5.06
CA PHE A 145 13.43 11.01 4.68
C PHE A 145 14.63 11.70 4.04
N ARG A 146 14.52 12.95 3.58
CA ARG A 146 15.64 13.71 2.99
C ARG A 146 16.49 14.41 4.04
N ALA A 147 15.90 14.75 5.18
CA ALA A 147 16.58 15.44 6.27
C ALA A 147 17.28 14.49 7.25
N SER A 148 16.89 13.20 7.30
CA SER A 148 17.49 12.23 8.20
C SER A 148 18.80 11.66 7.63
N SER A 149 19.92 12.29 7.93
CA SER A 149 21.28 11.81 7.58
C SER A 149 21.85 10.77 8.56
N HIS A 150 21.01 10.08 9.33
CA HIS A 150 21.47 9.23 10.43
C HIS A 150 21.12 7.75 10.23
N ASP A 151 22.17 6.93 10.20
CA ASP A 151 22.17 5.48 10.46
C ASP A 151 21.44 5.19 11.76
N THR A 152 20.11 5.07 11.70
CA THR A 152 19.36 4.52 12.82
C THR A 152 19.11 3.06 12.49
N SER A 153 20.15 2.25 12.72
CA SER A 153 20.03 0.81 12.89
C SER A 153 19.19 0.56 14.15
N VAL A 154 17.88 0.74 14.05
CA VAL A 154 16.95 0.28 15.09
C VAL A 154 16.85 -1.21 14.91
N GLU A 155 17.52 -1.98 15.78
CA GLU A 155 17.35 -3.42 15.86
C GLU A 155 15.88 -3.71 16.22
N LEU A 156 15.08 -3.97 15.20
CA LEU A 156 13.71 -4.42 15.38
C LEU A 156 13.72 -5.94 15.51
N GLU A 157 13.09 -6.47 16.57
CA GLU A 157 12.58 -7.84 16.55
C GLU A 157 11.67 -7.97 15.32
N LYS A 158 12.10 -8.74 14.31
CA LYS A 158 11.39 -8.91 13.04
C LYS A 158 9.90 -9.18 13.28
N CYS A 159 9.05 -8.16 13.09
CA CYS A 159 7.61 -8.32 13.27
C CYS A 159 7.00 -9.24 12.20
N THR A 160 7.67 -9.42 11.05
CA THR A 160 7.32 -10.44 10.07
C THR A 160 8.56 -11.16 9.56
N ILE A 161 8.43 -12.46 9.27
CA ILE A 161 9.46 -13.27 8.59
C ILE A 161 9.46 -12.95 7.09
N TYR A 162 8.42 -12.30 6.56
CA TYR A 162 8.33 -11.95 5.15
C TYR A 162 9.33 -10.88 4.75
N ASP A 163 10.07 -11.15 3.68
CA ASP A 163 11.03 -10.20 3.12
C ASP A 163 10.31 -9.08 2.35
N LEU A 164 9.97 -8.03 3.10
CA LEU A 164 9.35 -6.81 2.60
C LEU A 164 10.27 -6.04 1.65
N VAL A 165 11.58 -6.12 1.81
CA VAL A 165 12.54 -5.48 0.89
C VAL A 165 12.44 -6.13 -0.49
N SER A 166 12.45 -7.46 -0.55
CA SER A 166 12.24 -8.18 -1.80
C SER A 166 10.83 -7.97 -2.38
N ALA A 167 9.81 -7.79 -1.53
CA ALA A 167 8.46 -7.46 -1.98
C ALA A 167 8.39 -6.09 -2.67
N VAL A 168 9.02 -5.08 -2.08
CA VAL A 168 9.14 -3.74 -2.67
C VAL A 168 9.91 -3.82 -3.99
N LYS A 169 11.08 -4.48 -4.03
CA LYS A 169 11.88 -4.62 -5.25
C LYS A 169 11.12 -5.22 -6.43
N ARG A 170 10.23 -6.20 -6.17
CA ARG A 170 9.36 -6.78 -7.22
C ARG A 170 8.37 -5.77 -7.80
N GLN A 171 7.95 -4.78 -7.01
CA GLN A 171 6.91 -3.82 -7.38
C GLN A 171 7.47 -2.47 -7.87
N SER A 172 8.70 -2.11 -7.49
CA SER A 172 9.34 -0.86 -7.94
C SER A 172 9.32 -0.62 -9.46
N PRO A 173 9.51 -1.61 -10.36
CA PRO A 173 9.46 -1.35 -11.80
C PRO A 173 8.05 -1.25 -12.38
N PHE A 174 7.01 -1.67 -11.65
CA PHE A 174 5.66 -1.84 -12.17
C PHE A 174 5.08 -0.52 -12.72
N PHE A 175 5.21 0.58 -11.97
CA PHE A 175 4.71 1.88 -12.41
C PHE A 175 5.31 2.28 -13.76
N TYR A 176 6.64 2.17 -13.90
CA TYR A 176 7.34 2.49 -15.14
C TYR A 176 6.91 1.58 -16.30
N GLN A 177 6.78 0.27 -16.07
CA GLN A 177 6.33 -0.68 -17.09
C GLN A 177 4.94 -0.32 -17.62
N VAL A 178 4.02 0.02 -16.71
CA VAL A 178 2.64 0.34 -17.07
C VAL A 178 2.56 1.70 -17.78
N VAL A 179 3.31 2.72 -17.36
CA VAL A 179 3.24 4.05 -18.01
C VAL A 179 4.04 4.14 -19.30
N ASN A 180 5.09 3.33 -19.49
CA ASN A 180 5.95 3.39 -20.67
C ASN A 180 5.46 2.48 -21.82
N ASP A 181 4.53 1.56 -21.55
CA ASP A 181 3.73 0.93 -22.61
C ASP A 181 2.77 1.99 -23.17
N GLY A 182 2.90 2.30 -24.47
CA GLY A 182 2.25 3.45 -25.13
C GLY A 182 0.72 3.54 -25.03
N PHE A 183 0.06 2.54 -24.47
CA PHE A 183 -1.37 2.51 -24.18
C PHE A 183 -1.77 3.41 -22.99
N VAL A 184 -0.91 3.54 -21.98
CA VAL A 184 -1.21 4.28 -20.74
C VAL A 184 -0.73 5.74 -20.80
N VAL A 185 0.27 6.04 -21.62
CA VAL A 185 0.80 7.40 -21.87
C VAL A 185 -0.32 8.40 -22.22
N ARG A 186 -1.28 8.00 -23.06
CA ARG A 186 -2.41 8.87 -23.45
C ARG A 186 -3.40 9.16 -22.31
N TYR A 187 -3.54 8.26 -21.34
CA TYR A 187 -4.44 8.44 -20.20
C TYR A 187 -3.77 9.18 -19.05
N VAL A 188 -2.49 8.91 -18.79
CA VAL A 188 -1.70 9.60 -17.77
C VAL A 188 -1.41 11.03 -18.19
N ALA A 189 -1.13 11.32 -19.48
CA ALA A 189 -0.88 12.68 -19.97
C ALA A 189 -2.09 13.64 -19.84
N ASN A 190 -3.33 13.12 -19.84
CA ASN A 190 -4.53 13.93 -19.63
C ASN A 190 -4.81 14.20 -18.13
N VAL A 191 -4.20 13.44 -17.22
CA VAL A 191 -4.36 13.59 -15.76
C VAL A 191 -3.12 14.24 -15.13
N PHE A 192 -1.97 14.15 -15.79
CA PHE A 192 -0.69 14.71 -15.36
C PHE A 192 -0.07 15.51 -16.53
N PRO A 193 -0.06 16.86 -16.46
CA PRO A 193 0.87 17.61 -17.29
C PRO A 193 2.28 17.27 -16.79
N PHE A 194 3.00 16.44 -17.55
CA PHE A 194 4.44 16.29 -17.37
C PHE A 194 5.07 17.66 -17.66
N SER A 195 5.32 18.44 -16.61
CA SER A 195 6.17 19.62 -16.73
C SER A 195 7.59 19.12 -16.86
N ASN A 196 8.12 19.14 -18.09
CA ASN A 196 9.55 18.99 -18.32
C ASN A 196 10.28 20.09 -17.58
N ALA A 197 11.17 19.71 -16.67
CA ALA A 197 12.24 20.54 -16.13
C ALA A 197 13.52 19.69 -16.11
#